data_AF-A0A3L7RAT9-F1
#
_entry.id   AF-A0A3L7RAT9-F1
#
_cell.length_a   1.000
_cell.length_b   1.000
_cell.length_c   1.000
_cell.angle_alpha   90.00
_cell.angle_beta   90.00
_cell.angle_gamma   90.00
#
_symmetry.space_group_name_H-M   'P 1'
#
loop_
_entity.id
_entity.type
_entity.pdbx_description
1 polymer ?
#
loop_
_entity_poly.entity_id
_entity_poly.type
_entity_poly.pdbx_seq_one_letter_code
_entity_poly.pdbx_strand_id
1 'polypeptide(L)'
;MQDFPVASLSRPRLAGSVGAEMRGKITDDLLSTTDAPQGKSAGKSATHSSALAPACPESKGLRERLRELASDLVSTWAAEGMPPTAKTSAGLRKQAEMLVQQATAQPEHTGWTMVTIVSEYWRSRLAVASSGRRLLLLPDCPVAVWNASGIFSGRNSSPLDDSNRSNRQGSLSNSVPQVCGPDCTISKLWAAAQSGGWLVESTSRAVPAIGSLLTGQYDGILGVACLEDLEKAFAMLPAFSLPIAAVPFRKLSTLGEPTIGTDGPGCANVALASAIDTEWVLGLLGVASGASVPSANYLPLLQESAGLFHPVSLAGIADRLGLKDAFIAAKVGDTYAPLAATTGMAGEFLTRGGKFLRPFIAIAAFDAVCADRQSLQPKSAAITNARIVRDSVKAAAVAIEVFHKASLIHDDIEDDDQMRYGQPTLHVQRGVPTAINVGDYLLGLGYRIVSGLPGIDAATHRDLVAILADAHMRLAQGQGAELWWRDTAEKRLTPDEALTIYGLKTSPAFEAAVSMGIRLAGCDPSEVGPINRYALHIGTGFQVLNDLKDWRGDLENNRRTAADFLGRRPTVMWALAMEQLSPRDAQRLLELSQRASAEGVATKIDQFLADEMVAEVHDLYEKADVF
;
A
#
# COMPACT_ATOMS: atom_id res chain seq x y z
N MET A 1 50.12 -16.82 35.62
CA MET A 1 49.27 -15.90 36.42
C MET A 1 48.07 -15.56 35.53
N GLN A 2 47.18 -16.54 35.43
CA GLN A 2 45.73 -16.46 35.64
C GLN A 2 44.95 -16.40 34.32
N ASP A 3 44.68 -17.62 33.83
CA ASP A 3 43.60 -17.95 32.91
C ASP A 3 42.25 -17.56 33.51
N PHE A 4 41.44 -16.80 32.76
CA PHE A 4 40.02 -16.61 33.02
C PHE A 4 39.21 -17.36 31.95
N PRO A 5 38.28 -18.27 32.35
CA PRO A 5 37.58 -19.14 31.42
C PRO A 5 36.38 -18.44 30.77
N VAL A 6 36.24 -18.65 29.46
CA VAL A 6 35.04 -18.29 28.68
C VAL A 6 33.90 -19.23 29.10
N ALA A 7 32.85 -18.66 29.69
CA ALA A 7 31.64 -19.40 30.04
C ALA A 7 30.91 -19.87 28.76
N SER A 8 30.80 -21.19 28.60
CA SER A 8 29.98 -21.82 27.57
C SER A 8 28.49 -21.56 27.86
N LEU A 9 27.83 -20.78 27.00
CA LEU A 9 26.37 -20.71 26.98
C LEU A 9 25.85 -22.10 26.59
N SER A 10 25.19 -22.72 27.56
CA SER A 10 24.64 -24.06 27.49
C SER A 10 23.42 -24.05 26.57
N ARG A 11 23.44 -24.86 25.50
CA ARG A 11 22.26 -25.22 24.72
C ARG A 11 21.18 -25.78 25.67
N PRO A 12 19.92 -25.35 25.58
CA PRO A 12 18.86 -26.04 26.30
C PRO A 12 18.71 -27.47 25.74
N ARG A 13 18.91 -28.45 26.62
CA ARG A 13 18.63 -29.87 26.36
C ARG A 13 17.12 -30.05 26.29
N LEU A 14 16.59 -30.26 25.08
CA LEU A 14 15.31 -30.95 24.89
C LEU A 14 15.55 -32.44 25.17
N ALA A 15 15.30 -32.88 26.41
CA ALA A 15 14.83 -34.25 26.65
C ALA A 15 13.37 -34.28 26.15
N GLY A 16 12.89 -35.21 25.33
CA GLY A 16 13.28 -36.61 25.19
C GLY A 16 12.08 -37.46 25.61
N SER A 17 11.40 -38.04 24.61
CA SER A 17 10.37 -39.09 24.69
C SER A 17 8.94 -38.72 25.11
N VAL A 18 8.13 -38.29 24.12
CA VAL A 18 6.87 -39.00 23.81
C VAL A 18 6.91 -39.27 22.32
N GLY A 19 7.41 -40.45 21.98
CA GLY A 19 7.54 -40.91 20.61
C GLY A 19 6.22 -41.43 20.04
N ALA A 20 6.14 -41.32 18.72
CA ALA A 20 5.62 -42.33 17.82
C ALA A 20 4.09 -42.54 17.63
N GLU A 21 3.17 -41.97 18.43
CA GLU A 21 1.73 -42.22 18.21
C GLU A 21 0.91 -41.11 17.51
N MET A 22 1.52 -39.97 17.17
CA MET A 22 0.79 -38.83 16.56
C MET A 22 1.20 -38.47 15.13
N ARG A 23 1.98 -39.32 14.45
CA ARG A 23 2.35 -39.14 13.03
C ARG A 23 1.41 -39.80 12.02
N GLY A 24 0.36 -40.50 12.48
CA GLY A 24 -0.57 -41.24 11.62
C GLY A 24 -2.01 -40.72 11.59
N LYS A 25 -2.31 -39.53 12.12
CA LYS A 25 -3.70 -39.02 12.21
C LYS A 25 -3.94 -37.60 11.70
N ILE A 26 -2.92 -36.91 11.15
CA ILE A 26 -3.08 -35.55 10.60
C ILE A 26 -2.91 -35.53 9.07
N THR A 27 -2.50 -36.65 8.46
CA THR A 27 -2.32 -36.77 7.01
C THR A 27 -3.54 -37.32 6.26
N ASP A 28 -4.55 -37.85 6.94
CA ASP A 28 -5.72 -38.48 6.29
C ASP A 28 -6.93 -37.56 6.09
N ASP A 29 -7.10 -36.50 6.88
CA ASP A 29 -8.29 -35.62 6.80
C ASP A 29 -8.21 -34.52 5.72
N LEU A 30 -7.09 -34.40 5.00
CA LEU A 30 -6.90 -33.41 3.92
C LEU A 30 -6.80 -34.04 2.52
N LEU A 31 -6.98 -35.37 2.38
CA LEU A 31 -6.82 -36.09 1.12
C LEU A 31 -8.04 -36.90 0.65
N SER A 32 -9.20 -36.81 1.30
CA SER A 32 -10.39 -37.60 0.93
C SER A 32 -11.53 -36.78 0.30
N THR A 33 -11.33 -36.17 -0.87
CA THR A 33 -12.43 -35.92 -1.83
C THR A 33 -11.88 -35.86 -3.26
N THR A 34 -11.44 -36.99 -3.80
CA THR A 34 -11.25 -37.17 -5.25
C THR A 34 -11.77 -38.54 -5.67
N ASP A 35 -13.08 -38.63 -5.89
CA ASP A 35 -13.63 -39.71 -6.71
C ASP A 35 -13.41 -39.35 -8.19
N ALA A 36 -12.40 -39.97 -8.80
CA ALA A 36 -12.21 -39.98 -10.25
C ALA A 36 -12.92 -41.21 -10.86
N PRO A 37 -13.80 -41.05 -11.88
CA PRO A 37 -14.25 -42.17 -12.68
C PRO A 37 -13.18 -42.58 -13.70
N GLN A 38 -13.05 -43.89 -13.87
CA GLN A 38 -12.11 -44.58 -14.76
C GLN A 38 -12.25 -44.17 -16.24
N GLY A 39 -11.11 -44.10 -16.91
CA GLY A 39 -10.94 -43.44 -18.19
C GLY A 39 -11.50 -44.15 -19.43
N LYS A 40 -11.67 -43.33 -20.48
CA LYS A 40 -11.47 -43.70 -21.89
C LYS A 40 -10.75 -42.57 -22.62
N SER A 41 -9.80 -42.97 -23.44
CA SER A 41 -8.87 -42.16 -24.23
C SER A 41 -9.52 -41.13 -25.16
N ALA A 42 -9.06 -39.87 -25.13
CA ALA A 42 -9.06 -38.98 -26.28
C ALA A 42 -8.20 -37.71 -26.04
N GLY A 43 -7.26 -37.44 -26.95
CA GLY A 43 -6.81 -36.11 -27.38
C GLY A 43 -6.24 -35.12 -26.35
N LYS A 44 -4.92 -34.87 -26.44
CA LYS A 44 -4.29 -33.68 -25.86
C LYS A 44 -4.98 -32.40 -26.37
N SER A 45 -5.53 -31.60 -25.47
CA SER A 45 -5.78 -30.17 -25.66
C SER A 45 -5.32 -29.44 -24.41
N ALA A 46 -4.22 -28.70 -24.54
CA ALA A 46 -3.77 -27.76 -23.53
C ALA A 46 -4.69 -26.54 -23.58
N THR A 47 -5.60 -26.40 -22.62
CA THR A 47 -6.37 -25.17 -22.43
C THR A 47 -5.55 -24.21 -21.57
N HIS A 48 -4.70 -23.41 -22.21
CA HIS A 48 -4.42 -22.07 -21.68
C HIS A 48 -5.74 -21.30 -21.70
N SER A 49 -6.27 -20.95 -20.53
CA SER A 49 -7.34 -19.95 -20.42
C SER A 49 -6.74 -18.61 -20.81
N SER A 50 -6.86 -18.23 -22.08
CA SER A 50 -6.62 -16.85 -22.49
C SER A 50 -7.70 -15.99 -21.83
N ALA A 51 -7.34 -15.16 -20.86
CA ALA A 51 -8.25 -14.19 -20.29
C ALA A 51 -8.81 -13.31 -21.42
N LEU A 52 -10.12 -13.40 -21.67
CA LEU A 52 -10.83 -12.53 -22.60
C LEU A 52 -10.63 -11.07 -22.17
N ALA A 53 -10.47 -10.17 -23.14
CA ALA A 53 -10.29 -8.75 -22.86
C ALA A 53 -11.48 -8.20 -22.05
N PRO A 54 -11.25 -7.41 -21.00
CA PRO A 54 -12.32 -6.88 -20.16
C PRO A 54 -13.22 -5.94 -20.95
N ALA A 55 -14.53 -6.08 -20.79
CA ALA A 55 -15.52 -5.29 -21.53
C ALA A 55 -16.59 -4.70 -20.60
N CYS A 56 -17.03 -3.48 -20.93
CA CYS A 56 -18.22 -2.88 -20.32
C CYS A 56 -19.47 -3.44 -21.00
N PRO A 57 -20.51 -3.89 -20.27
CA PRO A 57 -21.75 -4.37 -20.88
C PRO A 57 -22.40 -3.27 -21.72
N GLU A 58 -22.70 -3.56 -22.99
CA GLU A 58 -23.20 -2.55 -23.94
C GLU A 58 -24.65 -2.14 -23.64
N SER A 59 -25.50 -3.11 -23.28
CA SER A 59 -26.91 -2.88 -22.96
C SER A 59 -27.11 -2.25 -21.59
N LYS A 60 -27.91 -1.17 -21.53
CA LYS A 60 -28.33 -0.53 -20.27
C LYS A 60 -29.03 -1.53 -19.33
N GLY A 61 -29.94 -2.36 -19.87
CA GLY A 61 -30.66 -3.35 -19.07
C GLY A 61 -29.76 -4.43 -18.46
N LEU A 62 -28.66 -4.78 -19.15
CA LEU A 62 -27.67 -5.72 -18.59
C LEU A 62 -26.88 -5.07 -17.44
N ARG A 63 -26.49 -3.80 -17.59
CA ARG A 63 -25.82 -3.03 -16.52
C ARG A 63 -26.73 -2.86 -15.30
N GLU A 64 -28.02 -2.60 -15.50
CA GLU A 64 -29.01 -2.52 -14.42
C GLU A 64 -29.14 -3.85 -13.67
N ARG A 65 -29.34 -4.96 -14.38
CA ARG A 65 -29.44 -6.30 -13.77
C ARG A 65 -28.20 -6.67 -12.95
N LEU A 66 -26.99 -6.40 -13.47
CA LEU A 66 -25.75 -6.67 -12.74
C LEU A 66 -25.60 -5.77 -11.50
N ARG A 67 -26.04 -4.50 -11.56
CA ARG A 67 -26.07 -3.60 -10.39
C ARG A 67 -27.04 -4.07 -9.32
N GLU A 68 -28.23 -4.50 -9.70
CA GLU A 68 -29.22 -5.06 -8.77
C GLU A 68 -28.65 -6.29 -8.04
N LEU A 69 -28.08 -7.23 -8.78
CA LEU A 69 -27.43 -8.41 -8.20
C LEU A 69 -26.26 -8.07 -7.26
N ALA A 70 -25.45 -7.06 -7.63
CA ALA A 70 -24.35 -6.59 -6.78
C ALA A 70 -24.87 -5.91 -5.51
N SER A 71 -25.92 -5.10 -5.62
CA SER A 71 -26.59 -4.47 -4.47
C SER A 71 -27.16 -5.53 -3.52
N ASP A 72 -27.83 -6.56 -4.05
CA ASP A 72 -28.36 -7.68 -3.26
C ASP A 72 -27.24 -8.41 -2.52
N LEU A 73 -26.15 -8.74 -3.22
CA LEU A 73 -24.97 -9.37 -2.61
C LEU A 73 -24.40 -8.51 -1.47
N VAL A 74 -24.17 -7.22 -1.73
CA VAL A 74 -23.62 -6.27 -0.74
C VAL A 74 -24.54 -6.09 0.45
N SER A 75 -25.86 -6.14 0.26
CA SER A 75 -26.83 -6.03 1.35
C SER A 75 -26.65 -7.15 2.39
N THR A 76 -26.21 -8.34 1.95
CA THR A 76 -25.89 -9.46 2.86
C THR A 76 -24.66 -9.19 3.74
N TRP A 77 -23.82 -8.22 3.37
CA TRP A 77 -22.61 -7.84 4.10
C TRP A 77 -22.83 -6.66 5.05
N ALA A 78 -24.01 -6.03 5.02
CA ALA A 78 -24.27 -4.76 5.70
C ALA A 78 -24.01 -4.81 7.22
N ALA A 79 -24.27 -5.93 7.89
CA ALA A 79 -24.10 -6.08 9.33
C ALA A 79 -22.65 -6.41 9.76
N GLU A 80 -21.95 -7.25 9.00
CA GLU A 80 -20.64 -7.81 9.39
C GLU A 80 -19.47 -7.23 8.57
N GLY A 81 -19.76 -6.39 7.58
CA GLY A 81 -18.81 -5.90 6.60
C GLY A 81 -18.51 -6.94 5.51
N MET A 82 -17.68 -6.55 4.54
CA MET A 82 -17.27 -7.44 3.45
C MET A 82 -16.57 -8.70 4.01
N PRO A 83 -16.95 -9.93 3.59
CA PRO A 83 -16.37 -11.15 4.14
C PRO A 83 -14.90 -11.31 3.71
N PRO A 84 -14.04 -11.98 4.52
CA PRO A 84 -12.63 -12.18 4.19
C PRO A 84 -12.39 -12.84 2.82
N THR A 85 -13.31 -13.73 2.43
CA THR A 85 -13.32 -14.40 1.13
C THR A 85 -13.55 -13.45 -0.05
N ALA A 86 -14.08 -12.25 0.15
CA ALA A 86 -14.28 -11.22 -0.87
C ALA A 86 -13.26 -10.06 -0.78
N LYS A 87 -12.46 -9.99 0.30
CA LYS A 87 -11.43 -8.94 0.50
C LYS A 87 -10.15 -9.13 -0.32
N THR A 88 -10.09 -10.15 -1.18
CA THR A 88 -8.96 -10.40 -2.09
C THR A 88 -9.42 -10.23 -3.53
N SER A 89 -8.51 -9.86 -4.43
CA SER A 89 -8.83 -9.72 -5.86
C SER A 89 -9.41 -11.01 -6.44
N ALA A 90 -8.82 -12.18 -6.13
CA ALA A 90 -9.32 -13.49 -6.55
C ALA A 90 -10.69 -13.81 -5.95
N GLY A 91 -10.88 -13.49 -4.67
CA GLY A 91 -12.13 -13.66 -3.94
C GLY A 91 -13.28 -12.84 -4.53
N LEU A 92 -13.05 -11.55 -4.76
CA LEU A 92 -14.01 -10.66 -5.40
C LEU A 92 -14.31 -11.10 -6.83
N ARG A 93 -13.27 -11.50 -7.59
CA ARG A 93 -13.44 -12.01 -8.96
C ARG A 93 -14.39 -13.20 -8.98
N LYS A 94 -14.23 -14.15 -8.05
CA LYS A 94 -15.14 -15.29 -7.91
C LYS A 94 -16.59 -14.87 -7.63
N GLN A 95 -16.80 -13.86 -6.78
CA GLN A 95 -18.15 -13.30 -6.55
C GLN A 95 -18.71 -12.66 -7.82
N ALA A 96 -17.90 -11.89 -8.54
CA ALA A 96 -18.29 -11.25 -9.79
C ALA A 96 -18.64 -12.28 -10.89
N GLU A 97 -17.86 -13.35 -11.03
CA GLU A 97 -18.12 -14.45 -11.97
C GLU A 97 -19.47 -15.13 -11.69
N MET A 98 -19.81 -15.34 -10.41
CA MET A 98 -21.12 -15.86 -10.02
C MET A 98 -22.26 -14.92 -10.45
N LEU A 99 -22.12 -13.61 -10.22
CA LEU A 99 -23.14 -12.64 -10.62
C LEU A 99 -23.26 -12.52 -12.14
N VAL A 100 -22.13 -12.57 -12.87
CA VAL A 100 -22.09 -12.58 -14.34
C VAL A 100 -22.83 -13.80 -14.88
N GLN A 101 -22.59 -14.99 -14.31
CA GLN A 101 -23.28 -16.22 -14.69
C GLN A 101 -24.80 -16.12 -14.39
N GLN A 102 -25.17 -15.63 -13.21
CA GLN A 102 -26.57 -15.44 -12.81
C GLN A 102 -27.30 -14.41 -13.69
N ALA A 103 -26.61 -13.39 -14.17
CA ALA A 103 -27.13 -12.40 -15.11
C ALA A 103 -27.22 -12.90 -16.55
N THR A 104 -26.71 -14.11 -16.85
CA THR A 104 -26.55 -14.63 -18.22
C THR A 104 -25.68 -13.70 -19.07
N ALA A 105 -24.68 -13.07 -18.45
CA ALA A 105 -23.74 -12.16 -19.07
C ALA A 105 -22.49 -12.91 -19.57
N GLN A 106 -21.75 -12.30 -20.50
CA GLN A 106 -20.50 -12.86 -21.00
C GLN A 106 -19.37 -12.76 -19.94
N PRO A 107 -18.40 -13.71 -19.92
CA PRO A 107 -17.28 -13.72 -18.97
C PRO A 107 -16.43 -12.44 -18.96
N GLU A 108 -16.33 -11.74 -20.09
CA GLU A 108 -15.63 -10.44 -20.24
C GLU A 108 -16.18 -9.32 -19.34
N HIS A 109 -17.43 -9.45 -18.84
CA HIS A 109 -18.03 -8.47 -17.92
C HIS A 109 -17.63 -8.66 -16.45
N THR A 110 -16.76 -9.63 -16.16
CA THR A 110 -16.32 -9.92 -14.79
C THR A 110 -15.64 -8.72 -14.15
N GLY A 111 -14.72 -8.06 -14.86
CA GLY A 111 -14.04 -6.86 -14.38
C GLY A 111 -14.99 -5.71 -14.07
N TRP A 112 -15.96 -5.47 -14.96
CA TRP A 112 -17.01 -4.47 -14.75
C TRP A 112 -17.85 -4.78 -13.50
N THR A 113 -18.22 -6.04 -13.32
CA THR A 113 -19.01 -6.51 -12.17
C THR A 113 -18.24 -6.41 -10.86
N MET A 114 -16.93 -6.67 -10.87
CA MET A 114 -16.04 -6.42 -9.73
C MET A 114 -16.10 -4.96 -9.28
N VAL A 115 -16.01 -4.01 -10.22
CA VAL A 115 -16.14 -2.57 -9.91
C VAL A 115 -17.49 -2.28 -9.27
N THR A 116 -18.56 -2.83 -9.84
CA THR A 116 -19.92 -2.62 -9.37
C THR A 116 -20.10 -3.08 -7.93
N ILE A 117 -19.63 -4.29 -7.57
CA ILE A 117 -19.71 -4.80 -6.18
C ILE A 117 -19.02 -3.85 -5.19
N VAL A 118 -17.82 -3.37 -5.53
CA VAL A 118 -17.06 -2.45 -4.66
C VAL A 118 -17.75 -1.09 -4.55
N SER A 119 -18.24 -0.55 -5.67
CA SER A 119 -18.97 0.72 -5.71
C SER A 119 -20.26 0.68 -4.89
N GLU A 120 -21.00 -0.43 -4.97
CA GLU A 120 -22.20 -0.62 -4.15
C GLU A 120 -21.86 -0.76 -2.66
N TYR A 121 -20.78 -1.47 -2.31
CA TYR A 121 -20.32 -1.58 -0.92
C TYR A 121 -20.01 -0.23 -0.29
N TRP A 122 -19.43 0.70 -1.04
CA TRP A 122 -19.06 2.03 -0.54
C TRP A 122 -20.12 3.12 -0.74
N ARG A 123 -21.21 2.84 -1.47
CA ARG A 123 -22.27 3.81 -1.81
C ARG A 123 -22.78 4.59 -0.59
N SER A 124 -23.16 3.89 0.47
CA SER A 124 -23.75 4.51 1.67
C SER A 124 -22.77 5.43 2.40
N ARG A 125 -21.47 5.13 2.38
CA ARG A 125 -20.42 5.95 3.01
C ARG A 125 -20.14 7.22 2.22
N LEU A 126 -20.06 7.11 0.90
CA LEU A 126 -19.87 8.27 0.02
C LEU A 126 -21.01 9.28 0.12
N ALA A 127 -22.23 8.81 0.38
CA ALA A 127 -23.39 9.66 0.59
C ALA A 127 -23.29 10.53 1.87
N VAL A 128 -22.57 10.08 2.91
CA VAL A 128 -22.57 10.68 4.26
C VAL A 128 -21.36 11.59 4.54
N ALA A 129 -20.30 11.52 3.72
CA ALA A 129 -19.11 12.33 3.95
C ALA A 129 -19.38 13.85 3.85
N SER A 130 -18.64 14.63 4.64
CA SER A 130 -18.89 16.07 4.82
C SER A 130 -18.72 16.84 3.51
N SER A 131 -19.54 17.88 3.31
CA SER A 131 -19.39 18.81 2.17
C SER A 131 -17.96 19.36 2.12
N GLY A 132 -17.34 19.34 0.94
CA GLY A 132 -15.97 19.76 0.71
C GLY A 132 -14.89 18.72 1.08
N ARG A 133 -15.26 17.53 1.58
CA ARG A 133 -14.32 16.42 1.88
C ARG A 133 -14.54 15.18 1.00
N ARG A 134 -15.34 15.30 -0.05
CA ARG A 134 -15.58 14.23 -1.04
C ARG A 134 -14.99 14.64 -2.38
N LEU A 135 -14.24 13.75 -3.00
CA LEU A 135 -13.63 14.01 -4.29
C LEU A 135 -14.31 13.21 -5.39
N LEU A 136 -14.71 13.88 -6.45
CA LEU A 136 -15.11 13.28 -7.71
C LEU A 136 -13.96 13.43 -8.70
N LEU A 137 -13.49 12.31 -9.27
CA LEU A 137 -12.54 12.29 -10.37
C LEU A 137 -13.32 12.09 -11.68
N LEU A 138 -13.31 13.10 -12.55
CA LEU A 138 -13.97 13.05 -13.87
C LEU A 138 -12.95 13.00 -15.01
N PRO A 139 -13.21 12.22 -16.07
CA PRO A 139 -12.38 12.24 -17.25
C PRO A 139 -12.62 13.50 -18.07
N ASP A 140 -11.65 13.85 -18.92
CA ASP A 140 -11.86 14.88 -19.94
C ASP A 140 -12.93 14.42 -20.94
N CYS A 141 -13.70 15.38 -21.45
CA CYS A 141 -14.66 15.11 -22.51
C CYS A 141 -13.94 14.61 -23.77
N PRO A 142 -14.29 13.43 -24.31
CA PRO A 142 -13.62 12.88 -25.50
C PRO A 142 -13.67 13.82 -26.71
N VAL A 143 -14.78 14.54 -26.90
CA VAL A 143 -14.93 15.54 -27.99
C VAL A 143 -14.00 16.74 -27.78
N ALA A 144 -13.80 17.19 -26.52
CA ALA A 144 -12.86 18.25 -26.22
C ALA A 144 -11.41 17.81 -26.50
N VAL A 145 -11.08 16.57 -26.15
CA VAL A 145 -9.77 15.96 -26.43
C VAL A 145 -9.53 15.84 -27.94
N TRP A 146 -10.52 15.39 -28.72
CA TRP A 146 -10.42 15.28 -30.18
C TRP A 146 -10.29 16.63 -30.87
N ASN A 147 -11.03 17.64 -30.41
CA ASN A 147 -10.91 19.01 -30.91
C ASN A 147 -9.53 19.61 -30.62
N ALA A 148 -8.98 19.36 -29.42
CA ALA A 148 -7.64 19.80 -29.05
C ALA A 148 -6.53 19.05 -29.82
N SER A 149 -6.78 17.80 -30.23
CA SER A 149 -5.84 16.95 -30.98
C SER A 149 -5.86 17.19 -32.49
N GLY A 150 -6.70 18.12 -32.99
CA GLY A 150 -6.78 18.47 -34.42
C GLY A 150 -7.46 17.43 -35.32
N ILE A 151 -8.13 16.42 -34.74
CA ILE A 151 -8.71 15.28 -35.47
C ILE A 151 -10.01 15.67 -36.20
N PHE A 152 -10.71 16.71 -35.74
CA PHE A 152 -11.89 17.29 -36.42
C PHE A 152 -11.60 18.73 -36.86
N SER A 153 -11.26 18.91 -38.13
CA SER A 153 -11.21 20.21 -38.79
C SER A 153 -12.38 20.32 -39.79
N GLY A 154 -13.56 20.73 -39.32
CA GLY A 154 -14.77 20.77 -40.16
C GLY A 154 -15.82 21.80 -39.72
N ARG A 155 -15.69 23.02 -40.28
CA ARG A 155 -16.70 24.07 -40.55
C ARG A 155 -17.95 24.20 -39.65
N ASN A 156 -17.89 25.15 -38.72
CA ASN A 156 -18.85 26.26 -38.45
C ASN A 156 -18.73 26.74 -37.00
N SER A 157 -17.56 27.27 -36.64
CA SER A 157 -17.52 28.28 -35.58
C SER A 157 -17.59 29.64 -36.26
N SER A 158 -18.77 30.27 -36.25
CA SER A 158 -18.88 31.70 -36.52
C SER A 158 -17.86 32.46 -35.66
N PRO A 159 -17.27 33.55 -36.17
CA PRO A 159 -16.35 34.39 -35.40
C PRO A 159 -17.15 35.17 -34.35
N LEU A 160 -17.39 34.56 -33.21
CA LEU A 160 -17.81 35.26 -31.99
C LEU A 160 -16.61 35.28 -31.04
N ASP A 161 -16.08 36.48 -30.88
CA ASP A 161 -15.06 36.93 -29.93
C ASP A 161 -13.67 36.27 -29.99
N ASP A 162 -12.92 36.67 -31.03
CA ASP A 162 -11.46 36.49 -31.16
C ASP A 162 -10.65 37.46 -30.25
N SER A 163 -11.29 38.04 -29.22
CA SER A 163 -10.65 38.94 -28.24
C SER A 163 -10.20 38.23 -26.95
N ASN A 164 -10.55 36.94 -26.78
CA ASN A 164 -10.24 36.17 -25.57
C ASN A 164 -9.22 35.02 -25.79
N ARG A 165 -8.61 34.95 -26.98
CA ARG A 165 -7.66 33.88 -27.34
C ARG A 165 -6.24 34.12 -26.78
N SER A 166 -5.88 35.37 -26.51
CA SER A 166 -4.57 35.74 -25.94
C SER A 166 -4.52 35.76 -24.40
N ASN A 167 -5.66 35.55 -23.72
CA ASN A 167 -5.73 35.57 -22.24
C ASN A 167 -6.07 34.20 -21.61
N ARG A 168 -6.07 33.10 -22.40
CA ARG A 168 -6.21 31.71 -21.91
C ARG A 168 -4.97 30.84 -22.13
N GLN A 169 -3.84 31.43 -22.52
CA GLN A 169 -2.52 30.78 -22.50
C GLN A 169 -1.72 31.10 -21.22
N GLY A 170 -2.37 31.70 -20.22
CA GLY A 170 -1.86 31.81 -18.85
C GLY A 170 -2.62 30.86 -17.93
N SER A 171 -1.95 29.83 -17.42
CA SER A 171 -2.35 29.05 -16.24
C SER A 171 -3.77 28.45 -16.25
N LEU A 172 -4.05 27.53 -17.18
CA LEU A 172 -5.09 26.52 -16.93
C LEU A 172 -4.44 25.39 -16.15
N SER A 173 -4.62 25.41 -14.83
CA SER A 173 -4.23 24.31 -13.93
C SER A 173 -4.78 22.97 -14.47
N ASN A 174 -3.92 21.96 -14.61
CA ASN A 174 -4.26 20.56 -14.97
C ASN A 174 -5.22 19.85 -13.99
N SER A 175 -5.90 20.59 -13.11
CA SER A 175 -6.75 20.05 -12.05
C SER A 175 -8.23 19.92 -12.45
N VAL A 176 -8.71 20.61 -13.50
CA VAL A 176 -10.14 20.61 -13.87
C VAL A 176 -10.37 19.86 -15.21
N PRO A 177 -11.40 19.01 -15.32
CA PRO A 177 -11.72 18.30 -16.56
C PRO A 177 -12.03 19.23 -17.74
N GLN A 178 -11.55 18.90 -18.93
CA GLN A 178 -11.84 19.62 -20.17
C GLN A 178 -13.25 19.30 -20.68
N VAL A 179 -13.99 20.31 -21.13
CA VAL A 179 -15.38 20.18 -21.64
C VAL A 179 -15.51 20.78 -23.04
N CYS A 180 -16.39 20.22 -23.87
CA CYS A 180 -16.57 20.67 -25.26
C CYS A 180 -17.59 21.81 -25.42
N GLY A 181 -18.30 22.19 -24.35
CA GLY A 181 -19.36 23.21 -24.40
C GLY A 181 -20.31 23.12 -23.19
N PRO A 182 -21.29 24.03 -23.09
CA PRO A 182 -22.21 24.13 -21.95
C PRO A 182 -23.12 22.90 -21.76
N ASP A 183 -23.54 22.25 -22.86
CA ASP A 183 -24.38 21.04 -22.83
C ASP A 183 -23.60 19.73 -22.65
N CYS A 184 -22.30 19.81 -22.39
CA CYS A 184 -21.43 18.65 -22.21
C CYS A 184 -21.87 17.79 -21.00
N THR A 185 -21.90 16.46 -21.18
CA THR A 185 -22.23 15.51 -20.11
C THR A 185 -21.30 15.63 -18.90
N ILE A 186 -20.00 15.82 -19.13
CA ILE A 186 -19.01 16.01 -18.06
C ILE A 186 -19.28 17.33 -17.31
N SER A 187 -19.67 18.40 -18.03
CA SER A 187 -20.08 19.68 -17.42
C SER A 187 -21.31 19.50 -16.51
N LYS A 188 -22.30 18.69 -16.93
CA LYS A 188 -23.48 18.39 -16.12
C LYS A 188 -23.14 17.62 -14.85
N LEU A 189 -22.26 16.61 -14.94
CA LEU A 189 -21.78 15.86 -13.77
C LEU A 189 -20.98 16.75 -12.82
N TRP A 190 -20.13 17.62 -13.35
CA TRP A 190 -19.36 18.59 -12.57
C TRP A 190 -20.28 19.54 -11.79
N ALA A 191 -21.29 20.12 -12.46
CA ALA A 191 -22.26 21.01 -11.83
C ALA A 191 -23.08 20.30 -10.74
N ALA A 192 -23.52 19.05 -10.98
CA ALA A 192 -24.25 18.24 -10.00
C ALA A 192 -23.38 17.86 -8.79
N ALA A 193 -22.10 17.58 -9.01
CA ALA A 193 -21.16 17.28 -7.94
C ALA A 193 -20.92 18.52 -7.05
N GLN A 194 -20.69 19.68 -7.65
CA GLN A 194 -20.51 20.94 -6.91
C GLN A 194 -21.74 21.31 -6.09
N SER A 195 -22.95 21.19 -6.64
CA SER A 195 -24.18 21.45 -5.89
C SER A 195 -24.38 20.45 -4.75
N GLY A 196 -23.89 19.22 -4.90
CA GLY A 196 -23.83 18.19 -3.86
C GLY A 196 -22.66 18.35 -2.88
N GLY A 197 -21.86 19.41 -2.96
CA GLY A 197 -20.73 19.64 -2.04
C GLY A 197 -19.53 18.73 -2.29
N TRP A 198 -19.37 18.19 -3.50
CA TRP A 198 -18.18 17.45 -3.92
C TRP A 198 -17.15 18.40 -4.51
N LEU A 199 -15.88 18.15 -4.19
CA LEU A 199 -14.75 18.68 -4.94
C LEU A 199 -14.59 17.85 -6.21
N VAL A 200 -14.17 18.48 -7.30
CA VAL A 200 -14.01 17.79 -8.59
C VAL A 200 -12.62 18.03 -9.15
N GLU A 201 -11.92 16.94 -9.46
CA GLU A 201 -10.62 16.96 -10.15
C GLU A 201 -10.66 16.10 -11.42
N SER A 202 -9.70 16.33 -12.31
CA SER A 202 -9.44 15.47 -13.48
C SER A 202 -8.96 14.08 -13.04
N THR A 203 -9.35 13.02 -13.75
CA THR A 203 -8.83 11.66 -13.53
C THR A 203 -7.31 11.53 -13.65
N SER A 204 -6.65 12.47 -14.34
CA SER A 204 -5.18 12.59 -14.34
C SER A 204 -4.57 12.78 -12.95
N ARG A 205 -5.36 13.19 -11.96
CA ARG A 205 -4.98 13.39 -10.55
C ARG A 205 -5.30 12.20 -9.65
N ALA A 206 -5.68 11.05 -10.22
CA ALA A 206 -6.12 9.88 -9.44
C ALA A 206 -5.10 9.40 -8.40
N VAL A 207 -3.81 9.30 -8.77
CA VAL A 207 -2.75 8.82 -7.87
C VAL A 207 -2.52 9.78 -6.68
N PRO A 208 -2.29 11.09 -6.90
CA PRO A 208 -2.25 12.06 -5.81
C PRO A 208 -3.51 12.06 -4.93
N ALA A 209 -4.69 11.96 -5.54
CA ALA A 209 -5.97 11.95 -4.83
C ALA A 209 -6.11 10.77 -3.87
N ILE A 210 -5.65 9.58 -4.26
CA ILE A 210 -5.62 8.41 -3.36
C ILE A 210 -4.68 8.66 -2.18
N GLY A 211 -3.51 9.28 -2.42
CA GLY A 211 -2.62 9.73 -1.34
C GLY A 211 -3.31 10.72 -0.39
N SER A 212 -4.06 11.68 -0.92
CA SER A 212 -4.85 12.65 -0.15
C SER A 212 -5.96 12.04 0.71
N LEU A 213 -6.47 10.86 0.34
CA LEU A 213 -7.42 10.13 1.18
C LEU A 213 -6.74 9.54 2.43
N LEU A 214 -5.48 9.11 2.32
CA LEU A 214 -4.68 8.63 3.45
C LEU A 214 -4.26 9.78 4.39
N THR A 215 -4.06 10.99 3.86
CA THR A 215 -3.74 12.18 4.67
C THR A 215 -4.96 12.83 5.31
N GLY A 216 -6.17 12.30 5.06
CA GLY A 216 -7.42 12.80 5.62
C GLY A 216 -7.93 14.11 4.99
N GLN A 217 -7.41 14.47 3.81
CA GLN A 217 -7.94 15.58 3.01
C GLN A 217 -9.33 15.24 2.45
N TYR A 218 -9.55 13.96 2.09
CA TYR A 218 -10.84 13.45 1.62
C TYR A 218 -11.30 12.26 2.46
N ASP A 219 -12.62 12.16 2.64
CA ASP A 219 -13.29 11.05 3.33
C ASP A 219 -13.81 9.99 2.35
N GLY A 220 -13.71 10.25 1.03
CA GLY A 220 -14.13 9.33 0.00
C GLY A 220 -13.88 9.86 -1.41
N ILE A 221 -13.68 8.92 -2.35
CA ILE A 221 -13.43 9.21 -3.76
C ILE A 221 -14.49 8.50 -4.61
N LEU A 222 -15.09 9.22 -5.55
CA LEU A 222 -15.85 8.66 -6.66
C LEU A 222 -15.07 8.87 -7.95
N GLY A 223 -14.68 7.80 -8.63
CA GLY A 223 -13.93 7.88 -9.89
C GLY A 223 -14.77 7.49 -11.10
N VAL A 224 -14.77 8.30 -12.16
CA VAL A 224 -15.29 7.88 -13.47
C VAL A 224 -14.07 7.58 -14.35
N ALA A 225 -13.74 6.30 -14.52
CA ALA A 225 -12.45 5.88 -15.09
C ALA A 225 -12.58 4.72 -16.09
N CYS A 226 -11.55 4.52 -16.91
CA CYS A 226 -11.50 3.41 -17.85
C CYS A 226 -11.46 2.08 -17.10
N LEU A 227 -12.19 1.06 -17.59
CA LEU A 227 -12.22 -0.26 -16.96
C LEU A 227 -10.83 -0.90 -16.82
N GLU A 228 -9.97 -0.75 -17.84
CA GLU A 228 -8.61 -1.30 -17.84
C GLU A 228 -7.74 -0.72 -16.72
N ASP A 229 -7.90 0.57 -16.43
CA ASP A 229 -7.14 1.25 -15.37
C ASP A 229 -7.68 0.86 -13.99
N LEU A 230 -9.00 0.68 -13.87
CA LEU A 230 -9.66 0.22 -12.64
C LEU A 230 -9.27 -1.23 -12.28
N GLU A 231 -9.16 -2.12 -13.27
CA GLU A 231 -8.71 -3.50 -13.02
C GLU A 231 -7.29 -3.57 -12.48
N LYS A 232 -6.38 -2.74 -13.01
CA LYS A 232 -5.02 -2.60 -12.46
C LYS A 232 -5.04 -2.06 -11.04
N ALA A 233 -5.91 -1.08 -10.77
CA ALA A 233 -6.05 -0.49 -9.45
C ALA A 233 -6.51 -1.51 -8.39
N PHE A 234 -7.37 -2.49 -8.72
CA PHE A 234 -7.75 -3.55 -7.77
C PHE A 234 -6.60 -4.47 -7.35
N ALA A 235 -5.57 -4.61 -8.18
CA ALA A 235 -4.38 -5.37 -7.83
C ALA A 235 -3.41 -4.57 -6.95
N MET A 236 -3.41 -3.22 -7.08
CA MET A 236 -2.44 -2.35 -6.42
C MET A 236 -2.94 -1.74 -5.10
N LEU A 237 -4.25 -1.52 -4.99
CA LEU A 237 -4.87 -0.88 -3.83
C LEU A 237 -5.72 -1.90 -3.06
N PRO A 238 -5.75 -1.83 -1.73
CA PRO A 238 -6.81 -2.46 -0.96
C PRO A 238 -8.12 -1.68 -1.19
N ALA A 239 -8.66 -1.72 -2.41
CA ALA A 239 -9.91 -1.06 -2.79
C ALA A 239 -11.09 -1.45 -1.89
N PHE A 240 -10.97 -2.61 -1.23
CA PHE A 240 -11.90 -3.16 -0.24
C PHE A 240 -11.91 -2.45 1.11
N SER A 241 -11.08 -1.43 1.25
CA SER A 241 -10.76 -0.84 2.54
C SER A 241 -10.74 0.67 2.57
N LEU A 242 -10.71 1.30 1.40
CA LEU A 242 -10.81 2.73 1.24
C LEU A 242 -12.20 3.02 0.66
N PRO A 243 -12.90 4.08 1.12
CA PRO A 243 -14.20 4.49 0.61
C PRO A 243 -14.09 5.05 -0.81
N ILE A 244 -13.89 4.14 -1.75
CA ILE A 244 -13.70 4.43 -3.17
C ILE A 244 -14.80 3.70 -3.93
N ALA A 245 -15.60 4.46 -4.67
CA ALA A 245 -16.47 3.90 -5.70
C ALA A 245 -15.96 4.35 -7.06
N ALA A 246 -16.26 3.55 -8.07
CA ALA A 246 -15.99 3.92 -9.45
C ALA A 246 -17.15 3.58 -10.39
N VAL A 247 -17.30 4.40 -11.43
CA VAL A 247 -18.15 4.13 -12.58
C VAL A 247 -17.23 3.85 -13.77
N PRO A 248 -17.11 2.59 -14.19
CA PRO A 248 -16.23 2.21 -15.30
C PRO A 248 -16.83 2.64 -16.64
N PHE A 249 -15.97 3.10 -17.55
CA PHE A 249 -16.34 3.39 -18.93
C PHE A 249 -15.37 2.70 -19.91
N ARG A 250 -15.78 2.59 -21.17
CA ARG A 250 -14.97 2.02 -22.26
C ARG A 250 -14.20 3.12 -22.97
N LYS A 251 -12.89 2.95 -23.14
CA LYS A 251 -12.08 3.83 -23.99
C LYS A 251 -12.43 3.59 -25.45
N LEU A 252 -12.84 4.63 -26.17
CA LEU A 252 -13.06 4.54 -27.62
C LEU A 252 -11.70 4.51 -28.33
N SER A 253 -11.42 3.44 -29.08
CA SER A 253 -10.27 3.40 -30.01
C SER A 253 -10.50 4.36 -31.17
N THR A 254 -9.44 4.97 -31.68
CA THR A 254 -9.44 5.84 -32.88
C THR A 254 -9.86 5.15 -34.18
N LEU A 255 -10.23 3.87 -34.13
CA LEU A 255 -10.66 3.05 -35.25
C LEU A 255 -12.08 2.55 -34.96
N GLY A 256 -13.06 3.17 -35.60
CA GLY A 256 -14.48 2.87 -35.42
C GLY A 256 -15.29 4.15 -35.37
N GLU A 257 -15.38 4.85 -36.50
CA GLU A 257 -16.29 5.97 -36.69
C GLU A 257 -17.70 5.55 -36.26
N PRO A 258 -18.38 6.29 -35.36
CA PRO A 258 -19.83 6.26 -35.38
C PRO A 258 -20.24 6.73 -36.78
N THR A 259 -21.07 5.99 -37.50
CA THR A 259 -21.71 6.48 -38.71
C THR A 259 -22.59 7.68 -38.31
N ILE A 260 -22.02 8.88 -38.45
CA ILE A 260 -22.58 10.15 -38.02
C ILE A 260 -23.51 10.64 -39.13
N GLY A 261 -24.80 10.78 -38.80
CA GLY A 261 -25.76 11.53 -39.60
C GLY A 261 -25.36 13.01 -39.72
N THR A 262 -26.02 13.75 -40.60
CA THR A 262 -25.64 15.10 -41.08
C THR A 262 -25.55 16.24 -40.05
N ASP A 263 -25.69 15.94 -38.75
CA ASP A 263 -25.52 16.87 -37.62
C ASP A 263 -24.40 16.31 -36.71
N GLY A 264 -23.24 16.98 -36.63
CA GLY A 264 -22.00 16.47 -36.01
C GLY A 264 -22.12 15.89 -34.59
N PRO A 265 -21.08 15.19 -34.07
CA PRO A 265 -21.21 14.35 -32.88
C PRO A 265 -21.50 15.18 -31.62
N GLY A 266 -22.75 15.19 -31.18
CA GLY A 266 -23.10 15.68 -29.84
C GLY A 266 -22.33 14.89 -28.78
N CYS A 267 -21.72 15.56 -27.82
CA CYS A 267 -21.00 14.96 -26.69
C CYS A 267 -21.82 13.88 -25.95
N ALA A 268 -23.14 13.99 -25.94
CA ALA A 268 -24.04 13.00 -25.37
C ALA A 268 -23.94 11.63 -26.07
N ASN A 269 -23.83 11.61 -27.40
CA ASN A 269 -23.70 10.38 -28.18
C ASN A 269 -22.34 9.70 -27.98
N VAL A 270 -21.29 10.50 -27.81
CA VAL A 270 -19.94 10.00 -27.53
C VAL A 270 -19.80 9.47 -26.10
N ALA A 271 -20.44 10.11 -25.12
CA ALA A 271 -20.54 9.61 -23.75
C ALA A 271 -21.33 8.29 -23.69
N LEU A 272 -22.42 8.18 -24.47
CA LEU A 272 -23.21 6.95 -24.61
C LEU A 272 -22.38 5.83 -25.27
N ALA A 273 -21.63 6.14 -26.33
CA ALA A 273 -20.74 5.18 -27.02
C ALA A 273 -19.53 4.74 -26.16
N SER A 274 -19.11 5.59 -25.22
CA SER A 274 -18.09 5.28 -24.21
C SER A 274 -18.67 4.54 -23.00
N ALA A 275 -19.99 4.29 -22.97
CA ALA A 275 -20.70 3.67 -21.86
C ALA A 275 -20.59 4.40 -20.50
N ILE A 276 -20.41 5.73 -20.50
CA ILE A 276 -20.42 6.52 -19.27
C ILE A 276 -21.86 6.59 -18.73
N ASP A 277 -22.15 5.83 -17.68
CA ASP A 277 -23.48 5.77 -17.06
C ASP A 277 -23.73 6.99 -16.16
N THR A 278 -24.27 8.04 -16.77
CA THR A 278 -24.51 9.34 -16.09
C THR A 278 -25.50 9.20 -14.94
N GLU A 279 -26.53 8.37 -15.08
CA GLU A 279 -27.53 8.12 -14.03
C GLU A 279 -26.88 7.43 -12.82
N TRP A 280 -25.97 6.48 -13.05
CA TRP A 280 -25.25 5.82 -11.97
C TRP A 280 -24.37 6.79 -11.18
N VAL A 281 -23.62 7.65 -11.88
CA VAL A 281 -22.77 8.67 -11.25
C VAL A 281 -23.63 9.59 -10.38
N LEU A 282 -24.75 10.11 -10.91
CA LEU A 282 -25.68 10.96 -10.16
C LEU A 282 -26.26 10.25 -8.94
N GLY A 283 -26.57 8.95 -9.06
CA GLY A 283 -27.02 8.13 -7.93
C GLY A 283 -25.96 7.95 -6.84
N LEU A 284 -24.68 7.80 -7.21
CA LEU A 284 -23.56 7.69 -6.26
C LEU A 284 -23.20 9.04 -5.61
N LEU A 285 -23.48 10.16 -6.29
CA LEU A 285 -23.31 11.51 -5.72
C LEU A 285 -24.32 11.82 -4.60
N GLY A 286 -25.34 11.00 -4.40
CA GLY A 286 -26.29 11.11 -3.29
C GLY A 286 -27.45 12.09 -3.54
N VAL A 287 -27.85 12.30 -4.80
CA VAL A 287 -29.03 13.13 -5.14
C VAL A 287 -30.36 12.43 -4.76
N ALA A 288 -30.32 11.18 -4.30
CA ALA A 288 -31.45 10.46 -3.71
C ALA A 288 -31.07 9.91 -2.31
N SER A 289 -32.02 10.05 -1.38
CA SER A 289 -31.98 9.89 0.09
C SER A 289 -31.05 8.86 0.75
N GLY A 290 -30.77 9.17 2.03
CA GLY A 290 -29.93 8.42 2.95
C GLY A 290 -30.58 7.30 3.75
N ALA A 291 -29.71 6.43 4.28
CA ALA A 291 -29.74 5.85 5.62
C ALA A 291 -28.35 5.23 5.88
N SER A 292 -27.81 5.43 7.08
CA SER A 292 -26.47 5.00 7.47
C SER A 292 -26.48 3.54 7.93
N VAL A 293 -25.63 2.70 7.33
CA VAL A 293 -25.23 1.41 7.90
C VAL A 293 -23.79 1.55 8.44
N PRO A 294 -23.51 1.24 9.71
CA PRO A 294 -22.14 1.22 10.22
C PRO A 294 -21.35 0.07 9.57
N SER A 295 -20.54 0.36 8.55
CA SER A 295 -19.55 -0.60 8.05
C SER A 295 -18.27 -0.52 8.89
N ALA A 296 -17.69 -1.67 9.24
CA ALA A 296 -16.36 -1.73 9.86
C ALA A 296 -15.31 -1.17 8.88
N ASN A 297 -14.74 0.00 9.18
CA ASN A 297 -13.72 0.66 8.37
C ASN A 297 -12.56 1.07 9.27
N TYR A 298 -11.34 0.75 8.85
CA TYR A 298 -10.11 1.08 9.55
C TYR A 298 -9.53 2.46 9.17
N LEU A 299 -10.13 3.17 8.20
CA LEU A 299 -9.70 4.50 7.78
C LEU A 299 -9.62 5.53 8.92
N PRO A 300 -10.59 5.63 9.86
CA PRO A 300 -10.46 6.58 10.97
C PRO A 300 -9.21 6.32 11.82
N LEU A 301 -8.83 5.05 11.97
CA LEU A 301 -7.65 4.65 12.74
C LEU A 301 -6.35 4.90 11.97
N LEU A 302 -6.36 4.71 10.64
CA LEU A 302 -5.25 5.13 9.78
C LEU A 302 -5.06 6.65 9.79
N GLN A 303 -6.14 7.42 9.74
CA GLN A 303 -6.11 8.88 9.85
C GLN A 303 -5.63 9.32 11.23
N GLU A 304 -6.07 8.66 12.31
CA GLU A 304 -5.56 8.91 13.66
C GLU A 304 -4.05 8.66 13.72
N SER A 305 -3.59 7.52 13.21
CA SER A 305 -2.18 7.15 13.12
C SER A 305 -1.34 8.19 12.36
N ALA A 306 -1.76 8.56 11.15
CA ALA A 306 -1.06 9.56 10.33
C ALA A 306 -1.07 10.95 10.99
N GLY A 307 -2.19 11.32 11.61
CA GLY A 307 -2.36 12.59 12.31
C GLY A 307 -1.42 12.78 13.50
N LEU A 308 -0.85 11.72 14.08
CA LEU A 308 0.15 11.81 15.15
C LEU A 308 1.44 12.51 14.71
N PHE A 309 1.76 12.48 13.42
CA PHE A 309 2.99 13.03 12.85
C PHE A 309 2.82 14.43 12.27
N HIS A 310 1.63 15.02 12.42
CA HIS A 310 1.45 16.45 12.17
C HIS A 310 2.25 17.27 13.20
N PRO A 311 2.90 18.39 12.82
CA PRO A 311 3.72 19.20 13.71
C PRO A 311 3.06 19.55 15.06
N VAL A 312 1.77 19.92 15.02
CA VAL A 312 0.99 20.26 16.23
C VAL A 312 0.81 19.04 17.15
N SER A 313 0.59 17.86 16.58
CA SER A 313 0.42 16.62 17.36
C SER A 313 1.72 16.19 18.03
N LEU A 314 2.84 16.26 17.31
CA LEU A 314 4.17 15.98 17.84
C LEU A 314 4.54 16.94 18.98
N ALA A 315 4.28 18.25 18.80
CA ALA A 315 4.48 19.24 19.87
C ALA A 315 3.64 18.91 21.11
N GLY A 316 2.36 18.54 20.93
CA GLY A 316 1.50 18.16 22.04
C GLY A 316 1.96 16.89 22.78
N ILE A 317 2.56 15.92 22.07
CA ILE A 317 3.19 14.74 22.70
C ILE A 317 4.46 15.16 23.44
N ALA A 318 5.27 16.03 22.85
CA ALA A 318 6.49 16.55 23.44
C ALA A 318 6.22 17.23 24.79
N ASP A 319 5.24 18.14 24.83
CA ASP A 319 4.86 18.87 26.03
C ASP A 319 4.39 17.94 27.15
N ARG A 320 3.55 16.95 26.81
CA ARG A 320 3.04 15.97 27.78
C ARG A 320 4.14 15.12 28.40
N LEU A 321 5.17 14.80 27.62
CA LEU A 321 6.31 13.97 28.04
C LEU A 321 7.47 14.80 28.60
N GLY A 322 7.36 16.14 28.66
CA GLY A 322 8.45 17.02 29.09
C GLY A 322 9.66 17.00 28.15
N LEU A 323 9.44 16.70 26.86
CA LEU A 323 10.45 16.61 25.81
C LEU A 323 10.59 17.93 25.05
N LYS A 324 10.99 18.99 25.75
CA LYS A 324 11.18 20.32 25.14
C LYS A 324 12.11 20.24 23.92
N ASP A 325 11.68 20.85 22.82
CA ASP A 325 12.42 20.95 21.55
C ASP A 325 12.82 19.61 20.91
N ALA A 326 12.24 18.49 21.36
CA ALA A 326 12.70 17.17 20.95
C ALA A 326 12.29 16.77 19.53
N PHE A 327 11.19 17.35 19.02
CA PHE A 327 10.60 17.00 17.73
C PHE A 327 10.57 18.16 16.73
N ILE A 328 10.66 19.42 17.15
CA ILE A 328 10.58 20.56 16.22
C ILE A 328 11.46 21.66 16.77
N ALA A 329 12.46 22.08 15.98
CA ALA A 329 13.22 23.28 16.25
C ALA A 329 12.80 24.40 15.30
N ALA A 330 12.71 25.62 15.82
CA ALA A 330 12.48 26.80 14.99
C ALA A 330 13.67 27.04 14.05
N LYS A 331 13.36 27.36 12.79
CA LYS A 331 14.34 27.84 11.81
C LYS A 331 14.46 29.36 11.85
N VAL A 332 15.66 29.85 11.52
CA VAL A 332 15.90 31.24 11.12
C VAL A 332 16.23 31.21 9.63
N GLY A 333 15.26 31.60 8.79
CA GLY A 333 15.33 31.36 7.34
C GLY A 333 15.35 29.87 7.01
N ASP A 334 16.30 29.42 6.19
CA ASP A 334 16.51 28.00 5.85
C ASP A 334 17.51 27.27 6.77
N THR A 335 17.94 27.92 7.85
CA THR A 335 19.00 27.42 8.73
C THR A 335 18.51 27.21 10.17
N TYR A 336 19.15 26.27 10.86
CA TYR A 336 18.94 26.03 12.28
C TYR A 336 20.03 26.70 13.11
N ALA A 337 19.69 27.12 14.32
CA ALA A 337 20.70 27.40 15.34
C ALA A 337 21.52 26.12 15.61
N PRO A 338 22.84 26.19 15.81
CA PRO A 338 23.69 25.00 15.93
C PRO A 338 23.21 23.95 16.95
N LEU A 339 22.75 24.40 18.13
CA LEU A 339 22.23 23.50 19.17
C LEU A 339 20.88 22.84 18.83
N ALA A 340 20.12 23.43 17.91
CA ALA A 340 18.80 22.97 17.52
C ALA A 340 18.80 22.26 16.16
N ALA A 341 19.95 22.16 15.49
CA ALA A 341 20.05 21.61 14.14
C ALA A 341 19.63 20.15 14.07
N THR A 342 20.16 19.31 14.97
CA THR A 342 19.84 17.87 15.01
C THR A 342 18.35 17.64 15.29
N THR A 343 17.79 18.32 16.29
CA THR A 343 16.38 18.15 16.67
C THR A 343 15.44 18.67 15.59
N GLY A 344 15.79 19.78 14.94
CA GLY A 344 15.06 20.32 13.79
C GLY A 344 15.04 19.36 12.60
N MET A 345 16.20 18.84 12.21
CA MET A 345 16.30 17.88 11.09
C MET A 345 15.57 16.56 11.40
N ALA A 346 15.72 16.03 12.61
CA ALA A 346 14.99 14.86 13.08
C ALA A 346 13.47 15.07 12.99
N GLY A 347 13.01 16.23 13.44
CA GLY A 347 11.63 16.68 13.38
C GLY A 347 11.05 16.74 11.98
N GLU A 348 11.75 17.43 11.08
CA GLU A 348 11.33 17.52 9.69
C GLU A 348 11.23 16.14 9.08
N PHE A 349 12.23 15.27 9.31
CA PHE A 349 12.22 13.91 8.78
C PHE A 349 11.04 13.08 9.32
N LEU A 350 10.66 13.27 10.58
CA LEU A 350 9.49 12.66 11.21
C LEU A 350 8.16 13.04 10.53
N THR A 351 8.03 14.29 10.08
CA THR A 351 6.82 14.77 9.40
C THR A 351 6.71 14.34 7.93
N ARG A 352 7.78 13.80 7.33
CA ARG A 352 7.81 13.42 5.91
C ARG A 352 7.14 12.06 5.66
N GLY A 353 6.11 12.05 4.81
CA GLY A 353 5.60 10.87 4.10
C GLY A 353 5.31 9.62 4.95
N GLY A 354 5.14 8.49 4.27
CA GLY A 354 4.92 7.19 4.92
C GLY A 354 3.45 6.78 5.03
N LYS A 355 3.21 5.46 5.09
CA LYS A 355 1.86 4.87 5.26
C LYS A 355 1.45 4.76 6.74
N PHE A 356 2.35 5.08 7.68
CA PHE A 356 2.17 5.00 9.13
C PHE A 356 1.51 3.69 9.60
N LEU A 357 1.91 2.57 8.99
CA LEU A 357 1.33 1.26 9.26
C LEU A 357 1.73 0.73 10.63
N ARG A 358 2.97 0.93 11.09
CA ARG A 358 3.43 0.43 12.40
C ARG A 358 2.74 1.15 13.56
N PRO A 359 2.58 2.49 13.55
CA PRO A 359 1.78 3.18 14.55
C PRO A 359 0.32 2.74 14.50
N PHE A 360 -0.26 2.58 13.31
CA PHE A 360 -1.62 2.04 13.15
C PHE A 360 -1.77 0.67 13.80
N ILE A 361 -0.82 -0.25 13.57
CA ILE A 361 -0.84 -1.61 14.13
C ILE A 361 -0.80 -1.58 15.66
N ALA A 362 0.04 -0.73 16.26
CA ALA A 362 0.12 -0.61 17.71
C ALA A 362 -1.21 -0.13 18.33
N ILE A 363 -1.82 0.88 17.70
CA ILE A 363 -3.09 1.44 18.14
C ILE A 363 -4.23 0.43 17.92
N ALA A 364 -4.25 -0.27 16.78
CA ALA A 364 -5.24 -1.28 16.44
C ALA A 364 -5.17 -2.50 17.37
N ALA A 365 -3.97 -2.96 17.72
CA ALA A 365 -3.77 -4.05 18.66
C ALA A 365 -4.31 -3.70 20.05
N PHE A 366 -4.03 -2.48 20.52
CA PHE A 366 -4.60 -1.97 21.77
C PHE A 366 -6.14 -1.94 21.72
N ASP A 367 -6.72 -1.35 20.67
CA ASP A 367 -8.17 -1.21 20.54
C ASP A 367 -8.88 -2.57 20.46
N ALA A 368 -8.31 -3.53 19.74
CA ALA A 368 -8.83 -4.89 19.64
C ALA A 368 -8.86 -5.59 21.02
N VAL A 369 -7.74 -5.57 21.76
CA VAL A 369 -7.69 -6.19 23.10
C VAL A 369 -8.64 -5.49 24.07
N CYS A 370 -8.73 -4.16 24.02
CA CYS A 370 -9.68 -3.42 24.85
C CYS A 370 -11.14 -3.76 24.52
N ALA A 371 -11.49 -3.88 23.24
CA ALA A 371 -12.84 -4.25 22.80
C ALA A 371 -13.22 -5.66 23.29
N ASP A 372 -12.33 -6.63 23.12
CA ASP A 372 -12.56 -8.01 23.57
C ASP A 372 -12.73 -8.08 25.10
N ARG A 373 -11.89 -7.36 25.86
CA ARG A 373 -12.00 -7.31 27.33
C ARG A 373 -13.27 -6.62 27.81
N GLN A 374 -13.71 -5.56 27.14
CA GLN A 374 -14.96 -4.87 27.47
C GLN A 374 -16.19 -5.75 27.18
N SER A 375 -16.13 -6.58 26.14
CA SER A 375 -17.14 -7.61 25.85
C SER A 375 -17.24 -8.64 26.98
N LEU A 376 -16.11 -8.98 27.61
CA LEU A 376 -16.01 -9.97 28.68
C LEU A 376 -16.30 -9.42 30.10
N GLN A 377 -16.20 -8.11 30.34
CA GLN A 377 -16.42 -7.49 31.66
C GLN A 377 -17.16 -6.14 31.58
N PRO A 378 -18.49 -6.10 31.78
CA PRO A 378 -19.23 -4.85 31.77
C PRO A 378 -19.15 -4.13 33.14
N LYS A 379 -18.56 -2.93 33.10
CA LYS A 379 -18.65 -1.81 34.07
C LYS A 379 -17.91 -1.95 35.41
N SER A 380 -16.82 -1.18 35.57
CA SER A 380 -16.64 -0.22 36.70
C SER A 380 -15.46 0.74 36.47
N ALA A 381 -15.71 2.04 36.66
CA ALA A 381 -14.78 3.10 37.07
C ALA A 381 -13.45 3.37 36.30
N ALA A 382 -13.40 3.29 34.96
CA ALA A 382 -12.13 3.44 34.22
C ALA A 382 -12.03 4.63 33.22
N ILE A 383 -12.90 5.64 33.26
CA ILE A 383 -12.92 6.69 32.22
C ILE A 383 -11.66 7.59 32.25
N THR A 384 -11.12 7.90 33.43
CA THR A 384 -9.89 8.71 33.56
C THR A 384 -8.63 7.91 33.23
N ASN A 385 -8.59 6.62 33.61
CA ASN A 385 -7.45 5.74 33.33
C ASN A 385 -7.39 5.36 31.84
N ALA A 386 -8.55 5.18 31.19
CA ALA A 386 -8.62 4.87 29.76
C ALA A 386 -8.06 5.98 28.87
N ARG A 387 -8.31 7.26 29.20
CA ARG A 387 -7.75 8.40 28.43
C ARG A 387 -6.24 8.51 28.59
N ILE A 388 -5.73 8.35 29.82
CA ILE A 388 -4.29 8.41 30.10
C ILE A 388 -3.56 7.26 29.40
N VAL A 389 -4.12 6.04 29.46
CA VAL A 389 -3.57 4.89 28.75
C VAL A 389 -3.63 5.10 27.23
N ARG A 390 -4.71 5.68 26.68
CA ARG A 390 -4.80 5.97 25.24
C ARG A 390 -3.76 6.99 24.76
N ASP A 391 -3.49 8.03 25.53
CA ASP A 391 -2.42 8.98 25.20
C ASP A 391 -1.04 8.32 25.25
N SER A 392 -0.82 7.39 26.18
CA SER A 392 0.40 6.58 26.25
C SER A 392 0.55 5.62 25.07
N VAL A 393 -0.56 5.03 24.58
CA VAL A 393 -0.57 4.22 23.34
C VAL A 393 -0.19 5.06 22.14
N LYS A 394 -0.71 6.28 22.02
CA LYS A 394 -0.34 7.20 20.93
C LYS A 394 1.14 7.58 20.98
N ALA A 395 1.66 7.90 22.17
CA ALA A 395 3.08 8.20 22.35
C ALA A 395 3.96 6.98 22.04
N ALA A 396 3.57 5.78 22.46
CA ALA A 396 4.24 4.53 22.10
C ALA A 396 4.23 4.28 20.59
N ALA A 397 3.11 4.54 19.92
CA ALA A 397 2.98 4.46 18.47
C ALA A 397 3.91 5.44 17.74
N VAL A 398 4.06 6.67 18.26
CA VAL A 398 5.07 7.63 17.78
C VAL A 398 6.49 7.10 17.99
N ALA A 399 6.80 6.52 19.15
CA ALA A 399 8.12 5.95 19.40
C ALA A 399 8.49 4.86 18.38
N ILE A 400 7.55 3.98 18.02
CA ILE A 400 7.78 2.94 17.01
C ILE A 400 8.14 3.54 15.64
N GLU A 401 7.44 4.60 15.21
CA GLU A 401 7.78 5.27 13.94
C GLU A 401 9.08 6.06 14.04
N VAL A 402 9.40 6.64 15.20
CA VAL A 402 10.69 7.28 15.46
C VAL A 402 11.84 6.28 15.25
N PHE A 403 11.72 5.06 15.79
CA PHE A 403 12.68 3.98 15.53
C PHE A 403 12.74 3.60 14.05
N HIS A 404 11.58 3.45 13.39
CA HIS A 404 11.55 3.12 11.97
C HIS A 404 12.23 4.20 11.12
N LYS A 405 11.99 5.48 11.42
CA LYS A 405 12.61 6.58 10.70
C LYS A 405 14.10 6.72 11.00
N ALA A 406 14.53 6.38 12.22
CA ALA A 406 15.95 6.25 12.51
C ALA A 406 16.60 5.18 11.59
N SER A 407 15.98 4.00 11.50
CA SER A 407 16.49 2.92 10.64
C SER A 407 16.51 3.35 9.18
N LEU A 408 15.50 4.05 8.67
CA LEU A 408 15.49 4.54 7.29
C LEU A 408 16.62 5.54 7.00
N ILE A 409 16.99 6.41 7.94
CA ILE A 409 18.11 7.33 7.74
C ILE A 409 19.44 6.57 7.63
N HIS A 410 19.62 5.55 8.47
CA HIS A 410 20.81 4.69 8.44
C HIS A 410 20.83 3.81 7.19
N ASP A 411 19.72 3.14 6.87
CA ASP A 411 19.54 2.33 5.66
C ASP A 411 19.80 3.17 4.40
N ASP A 412 19.29 4.41 4.34
CA ASP A 412 19.52 5.30 3.19
C ASP A 412 21.03 5.52 2.96
N ILE A 413 21.84 5.62 4.02
CA ILE A 413 23.31 5.75 3.93
C ILE A 413 23.94 4.44 3.48
N GLU A 414 23.53 3.34 4.10
CA GLU A 414 24.09 2.01 3.88
C GLU A 414 23.83 1.52 2.45
N ASP A 415 22.70 1.91 1.87
CA ASP A 415 22.27 1.57 0.52
C ASP A 415 22.65 2.63 -0.54
N ASP A 416 23.21 3.78 -0.13
CA ASP A 416 23.47 4.95 -1.00
C ASP A 416 22.22 5.45 -1.75
N ASP A 417 21.05 5.36 -1.08
CA ASP A 417 19.76 5.75 -1.64
C ASP A 417 19.72 7.28 -1.86
N GLN A 418 19.45 7.71 -3.10
CA GLN A 418 19.48 9.15 -3.42
C GLN A 418 18.18 9.88 -3.06
N MET A 419 17.04 9.17 -3.05
CA MET A 419 15.71 9.75 -2.87
C MET A 419 14.86 8.94 -1.88
N ARG A 420 14.15 9.64 -1.00
CA ARG A 420 13.12 9.08 -0.10
C ARG A 420 11.93 10.02 -0.01
N TYR A 421 10.73 9.46 -0.07
CA TYR A 421 9.46 10.23 -0.02
C TYR A 421 9.40 11.36 -1.07
N GLY A 422 9.97 11.15 -2.25
CA GLY A 422 10.03 12.15 -3.32
C GLY A 422 10.99 13.32 -3.05
N GLN A 423 11.88 13.21 -2.07
CA GLN A 423 12.89 14.22 -1.71
C GLN A 423 14.28 13.59 -1.62
N PRO A 424 15.37 14.35 -1.80
CA PRO A 424 16.71 13.79 -1.58
C PRO A 424 16.88 13.28 -0.14
N THR A 425 17.61 12.17 0.03
CA THR A 425 17.88 11.58 1.35
C THR A 425 18.73 12.50 2.22
N LEU A 426 18.71 12.28 3.54
CA LEU A 426 19.34 13.21 4.48
C LEU A 426 20.87 13.29 4.27
N HIS A 427 21.52 12.17 3.95
CA HIS A 427 22.95 12.13 3.71
C HIS A 427 23.35 12.82 2.40
N VAL A 428 22.49 12.81 1.38
CA VAL A 428 22.67 13.61 0.15
C VAL A 428 22.53 15.11 0.47
N GLN A 429 21.54 15.49 1.28
CA GLN A 429 21.26 16.90 1.61
C GLN A 429 22.30 17.53 2.55
N ARG A 430 22.82 16.76 3.52
CA ARG A 430 23.56 17.28 4.68
C ARG A 430 24.86 16.53 4.98
N GLY A 431 25.21 15.53 4.17
CA GLY A 431 26.38 14.69 4.36
C GLY A 431 26.14 13.52 5.32
N VAL A 432 26.93 12.46 5.13
CA VAL A 432 26.89 11.23 5.94
C VAL A 432 27.03 11.49 7.44
N PRO A 433 28.00 12.29 7.95
CA PRO A 433 28.17 12.49 9.40
C PRO A 433 26.93 13.08 10.07
N THR A 434 26.27 14.04 9.40
CA THR A 434 25.04 14.66 9.90
C THR A 434 23.90 13.66 9.95
N ALA A 435 23.75 12.86 8.90
CA ALA A 435 22.67 11.88 8.79
C ALA A 435 22.81 10.78 9.87
N ILE A 436 24.02 10.23 10.09
CA ILE A 436 24.30 9.29 11.18
C ILE A 436 23.85 9.88 12.52
N ASN A 437 24.29 11.09 12.83
CA ASN A 437 23.97 11.75 14.10
C ASN A 437 22.45 12.00 14.28
N VAL A 438 21.72 12.32 13.21
CA VAL A 438 20.25 12.48 13.27
C VAL A 438 19.56 11.13 13.49
N GLY A 439 20.01 10.06 12.85
CA GLY A 439 19.52 8.70 13.10
C GLY A 439 19.74 8.29 14.56
N ASP A 440 20.94 8.51 15.10
CA ASP A 440 21.29 8.19 16.50
C ASP A 440 20.44 8.98 17.50
N TYR A 441 20.20 10.26 17.21
CA TYR A 441 19.31 11.09 18.02
C TYR A 441 17.88 10.52 18.06
N LEU A 442 17.35 10.07 16.93
CA LEU A 442 16.02 9.47 16.86
C LEU A 442 15.94 8.16 17.66
N LEU A 443 16.98 7.31 17.63
CA LEU A 443 17.04 6.10 18.47
C LEU A 443 16.91 6.45 19.96
N GLY A 444 17.71 7.41 20.43
CA GLY A 444 17.64 7.89 21.81
C GLY A 444 16.30 8.51 22.17
N LEU A 445 15.70 9.29 21.26
CA LEU A 445 14.38 9.88 21.42
C LEU A 445 13.29 8.81 21.56
N GLY A 446 13.33 7.74 20.76
CA GLY A 446 12.39 6.63 20.85
C GLY A 446 12.37 5.99 22.24
N TYR A 447 13.54 5.64 22.79
CA TYR A 447 13.64 5.10 24.15
C TYR A 447 13.18 6.11 25.22
N ARG A 448 13.48 7.39 25.03
CA ARG A 448 13.06 8.46 25.95
C ARG A 448 11.55 8.64 25.98
N ILE A 449 10.87 8.50 24.83
CA ILE A 449 9.40 8.52 24.76
C ILE A 449 8.82 7.35 25.56
N VAL A 450 9.30 6.13 25.29
CA VAL A 450 8.75 4.92 25.91
C VAL A 450 8.97 4.88 27.42
N SER A 451 10.16 5.26 27.88
CA SER A 451 10.47 5.35 29.31
C SER A 451 9.76 6.51 30.04
N GLY A 452 9.19 7.47 29.29
CA GLY A 452 8.47 8.63 29.82
C GLY A 452 6.95 8.56 29.78
N LEU A 453 6.37 7.46 29.28
CA LEU A 453 4.91 7.29 29.15
C LEU A 453 4.17 7.49 30.49
N PRO A 454 3.15 8.36 30.54
CA PRO A 454 2.39 8.63 31.76
C PRO A 454 1.39 7.51 32.09
N GLY A 455 1.08 7.35 33.37
CA GLY A 455 -0.03 6.50 33.82
C GLY A 455 0.11 5.01 33.53
N ILE A 456 1.34 4.52 33.31
CA ILE A 456 1.65 3.10 33.24
C ILE A 456 2.60 2.72 34.39
N ASP A 457 2.53 1.47 34.86
CA ASP A 457 3.36 1.00 35.97
C ASP A 457 4.80 0.70 35.54
N ALA A 458 5.69 0.54 36.53
CA ALA A 458 7.12 0.28 36.30
C ALA A 458 7.38 -1.05 35.57
N ALA A 459 6.51 -2.06 35.77
CA ALA A 459 6.63 -3.33 35.08
C ALA A 459 6.33 -3.17 33.58
N THR A 460 5.25 -2.46 33.25
CA THR A 460 4.85 -2.13 31.87
C THR A 460 5.94 -1.31 31.18
N HIS A 461 6.50 -0.31 31.85
CA HIS A 461 7.65 0.46 31.36
C HIS A 461 8.83 -0.44 30.97
N ARG A 462 9.26 -1.31 31.90
CA ARG A 462 10.36 -2.26 31.66
C ARG A 462 10.06 -3.16 30.47
N ASP A 463 8.84 -3.70 30.39
CA ASP A 463 8.46 -4.62 29.32
C ASP A 463 8.45 -3.91 27.95
N LEU A 464 7.94 -2.68 27.85
CA LEU A 464 7.95 -1.90 26.61
C LEU A 464 9.38 -1.56 26.15
N VAL A 465 10.26 -1.18 27.07
CA VAL A 465 11.68 -0.93 26.77
C VAL A 465 12.36 -2.22 26.30
N ALA A 466 12.09 -3.36 26.94
CA ALA A 466 12.64 -4.66 26.55
C ALA A 466 12.16 -5.09 25.15
N ILE A 467 10.86 -4.92 24.84
CA ILE A 467 10.29 -5.21 23.52
C ILE A 467 11.00 -4.39 22.43
N LEU A 468 11.18 -3.08 22.64
CA LEU A 468 11.85 -2.22 21.67
C LEU A 468 13.36 -2.50 21.56
N ALA A 469 14.03 -2.80 22.67
CA ALA A 469 15.44 -3.15 22.67
C ALA A 469 15.71 -4.45 21.91
N ASP A 470 14.90 -5.50 22.15
CA ASP A 470 14.99 -6.76 21.40
C ASP A 470 14.75 -6.54 19.90
N ALA A 471 13.69 -5.80 19.55
CA ALA A 471 13.39 -5.49 18.17
C ALA A 471 14.53 -4.72 17.48
N HIS A 472 15.08 -3.70 18.14
CA HIS A 472 16.22 -2.94 17.63
C HIS A 472 17.45 -3.83 17.42
N MET A 473 17.81 -4.67 18.40
CA MET A 473 18.93 -5.60 18.26
C MET A 473 18.76 -6.57 17.09
N ARG A 474 17.56 -7.14 16.92
CA ARG A 474 17.25 -8.08 15.83
C ARG A 474 17.25 -7.40 14.46
N LEU A 475 16.73 -6.18 14.36
CA LEU A 475 16.80 -5.37 13.13
C LEU A 475 18.25 -5.10 12.74
N ALA A 476 19.08 -4.66 13.70
CA ALA A 476 20.50 -4.42 13.47
C ALA A 476 21.26 -5.70 13.08
N GLN A 477 20.91 -6.85 13.67
CA GLN A 477 21.46 -8.14 13.26
C GLN A 477 21.07 -8.51 11.82
N GLY A 478 19.81 -8.30 11.44
CA GLY A 478 19.33 -8.55 10.08
C GLY A 478 20.05 -7.68 9.06
N GLN A 479 20.14 -6.37 9.32
CA GLN A 479 20.83 -5.43 8.47
C GLN A 479 22.34 -5.74 8.40
N GLY A 480 22.97 -6.05 9.54
CA GLY A 480 24.38 -6.45 9.59
C GLY A 480 24.68 -7.72 8.79
N ALA A 481 23.77 -8.70 8.81
CA ALA A 481 23.91 -9.91 8.00
C ALA A 481 23.81 -9.60 6.49
N GLU A 482 22.91 -8.70 6.10
CA GLU A 482 22.79 -8.22 4.71
C GLU A 482 24.06 -7.51 4.24
N LEU A 483 24.58 -6.56 5.04
CA LEU A 483 25.82 -5.83 4.72
C LEU A 483 27.03 -6.77 4.63
N TRP A 484 27.18 -7.69 5.59
CA TRP A 484 28.26 -8.67 5.57
C TRP A 484 28.19 -9.53 4.30
N TRP A 485 26.98 -9.99 3.93
CA TRP A 485 26.79 -10.76 2.72
C TRP A 485 27.06 -9.93 1.45
N ARG A 486 26.66 -8.65 1.44
CA ARG A 486 26.92 -7.71 0.35
C ARG A 486 28.43 -7.55 0.10
N ASP A 487 29.24 -7.57 1.15
CA ASP A 487 30.66 -7.25 1.05
C ASP A 487 31.54 -8.51 0.90
N THR A 488 31.07 -9.70 1.28
CA THR A 488 31.83 -10.95 1.08
C THR A 488 31.93 -11.35 -0.40
N ALA A 489 33.10 -11.86 -0.80
CA ALA A 489 33.36 -12.30 -2.17
C ALA A 489 32.64 -13.62 -2.52
N GLU A 490 32.41 -14.48 -1.53
CA GLU A 490 31.90 -15.85 -1.75
C GLU A 490 30.41 -15.89 -2.12
N LYS A 491 29.63 -14.88 -1.72
CA LYS A 491 28.18 -14.76 -2.00
C LYS A 491 27.35 -16.01 -1.73
N ARG A 492 27.83 -16.85 -0.82
CA ARG A 492 27.12 -18.04 -0.36
C ARG A 492 25.89 -17.61 0.43
N LEU A 493 24.73 -18.12 0.03
CA LEU A 493 23.45 -17.90 0.69
C LEU A 493 22.55 -19.09 0.41
N THR A 494 22.01 -19.70 1.46
CA THR A 494 20.93 -20.68 1.35
C THR A 494 19.56 -19.98 1.41
N PRO A 495 18.49 -20.58 0.86
CA PRO A 495 17.16 -19.99 0.96
C PRO A 495 16.70 -19.77 2.41
N ASP A 496 17.01 -20.70 3.32
CA ASP A 496 16.70 -20.57 4.74
C ASP A 496 17.43 -19.39 5.40
N GLU A 497 18.70 -19.16 5.05
CA GLU A 497 19.47 -17.99 5.51
C GLU A 497 18.87 -16.70 4.96
N ALA A 498 18.51 -16.65 3.67
CA ALA A 498 17.86 -15.48 3.06
C ALA A 498 16.53 -15.14 3.76
N LEU A 499 15.67 -16.14 3.98
CA LEU A 499 14.41 -15.96 4.70
C LEU A 499 14.62 -15.55 6.16
N THR A 500 15.69 -16.01 6.79
CA THR A 500 16.09 -15.60 8.15
C THR A 500 16.51 -14.12 8.17
N ILE A 501 17.32 -13.68 7.21
CA ILE A 501 17.70 -12.26 7.06
C ILE A 501 16.45 -11.40 6.87
N TYR A 502 15.50 -11.83 6.03
CA TYR A 502 14.24 -11.10 5.81
C TYR A 502 13.42 -10.98 7.09
N GLY A 503 13.31 -12.11 7.81
CA GLY A 503 12.63 -12.18 9.09
C GLY A 503 13.25 -11.21 10.10
N LEU A 504 14.57 -11.08 10.16
CA LEU A 504 15.26 -10.16 11.07
C LEU A 504 15.12 -8.69 10.66
N LYS A 505 15.15 -8.36 9.36
CA LYS A 505 15.11 -6.97 8.87
C LYS A 505 13.73 -6.32 8.95
N THR A 506 12.65 -7.10 8.89
CA THR A 506 11.29 -6.53 8.77
C THR A 506 10.37 -6.91 9.92
N SER A 507 10.38 -8.17 10.35
CA SER A 507 9.41 -8.68 11.33
C SER A 507 9.51 -8.09 12.73
N PRO A 508 10.69 -7.78 13.31
CA PRO A 508 10.75 -7.34 14.71
C PRO A 508 10.04 -6.00 14.94
N ALA A 509 10.02 -5.12 13.95
CA ALA A 509 9.29 -3.84 14.05
C ALA A 509 7.77 -4.04 14.10
N PHE A 510 7.23 -5.01 13.34
CA PHE A 510 5.82 -5.38 13.40
C PHE A 510 5.48 -6.10 14.71
N GLU A 511 6.34 -7.01 15.15
CA GLU A 511 6.22 -7.72 16.41
C GLU A 511 6.19 -6.74 17.59
N ALA A 512 7.10 -5.76 17.62
CA ALA A 512 7.13 -4.72 18.63
C ALA A 512 5.85 -3.87 18.62
N ALA A 513 5.38 -3.47 17.44
CA ALA A 513 4.15 -2.67 17.34
C ALA A 513 2.94 -3.39 17.95
N VAL A 514 2.71 -4.64 17.56
CA VAL A 514 1.61 -5.46 18.11
C VAL A 514 1.78 -5.67 19.61
N SER A 515 2.98 -6.08 20.03
CA SER A 515 3.27 -6.42 21.43
C SER A 515 3.13 -5.23 22.36
N MET A 516 3.57 -4.03 21.94
CA MET A 516 3.41 -2.82 22.73
C MET A 516 1.95 -2.42 22.89
N GLY A 517 1.14 -2.52 21.83
CA GLY A 517 -0.31 -2.27 21.89
C GLY A 517 -1.02 -3.21 22.87
N ILE A 518 -0.71 -4.50 22.80
CA ILE A 518 -1.24 -5.52 23.72
C ILE A 518 -0.80 -5.26 25.16
N ARG A 519 0.49 -4.96 25.36
CA ARG A 519 1.04 -4.74 26.69
C ARG A 519 0.43 -3.52 27.38
N LEU A 520 0.18 -2.46 26.62
CA LEU A 520 -0.51 -1.25 27.10
C LEU A 520 -2.00 -1.47 27.36
N ALA A 521 -2.62 -2.47 26.73
CA ALA A 521 -3.99 -2.90 27.06
C ALA A 521 -4.06 -3.74 28.36
N GLY A 522 -2.93 -3.98 29.02
CA GLY A 522 -2.86 -4.69 30.30
C GLY A 522 -2.83 -6.22 30.18
N CYS A 523 -2.36 -6.74 29.04
CA CYS A 523 -2.12 -8.17 28.84
C CYS A 523 -0.62 -8.43 28.65
N ASP A 524 -0.15 -9.62 29.01
CA ASP A 524 1.16 -10.07 28.55
C ASP A 524 1.06 -10.46 27.05
N PRO A 525 1.91 -9.93 26.17
CA PRO A 525 1.91 -10.29 24.75
C PRO A 525 2.00 -11.81 24.49
N SER A 526 2.72 -12.55 25.35
CA SER A 526 2.86 -14.00 25.22
C SER A 526 1.57 -14.77 25.49
N GLU A 527 0.61 -14.17 26.20
CA GLU A 527 -0.67 -14.79 26.56
C GLU A 527 -1.76 -14.57 25.49
N VAL A 528 -1.59 -13.61 24.58
CA VAL A 528 -2.60 -13.24 23.56
C VAL A 528 -2.48 -14.10 22.29
N GLY A 529 -1.30 -14.67 22.00
CA GLY A 529 -1.11 -15.60 20.90
C GLY A 529 0.33 -15.63 20.35
N PRO A 530 0.58 -16.39 19.27
CA PRO A 530 1.91 -16.51 18.67
C PRO A 530 2.25 -15.29 17.79
N ILE A 531 2.37 -14.10 18.41
CA ILE A 531 2.64 -12.81 17.74
C ILE A 531 3.93 -12.88 16.92
N ASN A 532 4.96 -13.54 17.46
CA ASN A 532 6.24 -13.75 16.78
C ASN A 532 6.06 -14.45 15.42
N ARG A 533 5.23 -15.49 15.35
CA ARG A 533 4.95 -16.24 14.12
C ARG A 533 4.14 -15.39 13.13
N TYR A 534 3.16 -14.64 13.63
CA TYR A 534 2.39 -13.69 12.82
C TYR A 534 3.31 -12.63 12.18
N ALA A 535 4.15 -11.98 12.98
CA ALA A 535 5.07 -10.95 12.52
C ALA A 535 6.14 -11.51 11.57
N LEU A 536 6.64 -12.73 11.83
CA LEU A 536 7.54 -13.44 10.93
C LEU A 536 6.92 -13.61 9.54
N HIS A 537 5.73 -14.21 9.46
CA HIS A 537 5.09 -14.46 8.16
C HIS A 537 4.75 -13.18 7.40
N ILE A 538 4.26 -12.13 8.07
CA ILE A 538 4.00 -10.84 7.42
C ILE A 538 5.30 -10.21 6.93
N GLY A 539 6.33 -10.15 7.77
CA GLY A 539 7.59 -9.50 7.40
C GLY A 539 8.32 -10.22 6.26
N THR A 540 8.44 -11.55 6.34
CA THR A 540 9.04 -12.36 5.28
C THR A 540 8.23 -12.27 3.98
N GLY A 541 6.90 -12.38 4.05
CA GLY A 541 6.05 -12.26 2.86
C GLY A 541 6.11 -10.88 2.20
N PHE A 542 6.24 -9.82 2.99
CA PHE A 542 6.41 -8.46 2.48
C PHE A 542 7.74 -8.30 1.72
N GLN A 543 8.83 -8.87 2.23
CA GLN A 543 10.13 -8.82 1.56
C GLN A 543 10.14 -9.63 0.26
N VAL A 544 9.61 -10.85 0.26
CA VAL A 544 9.48 -11.66 -0.97
C VAL A 544 8.67 -10.92 -2.03
N LEU A 545 7.57 -10.26 -1.65
CA LEU A 545 6.77 -9.47 -2.58
C LEU A 545 7.54 -8.26 -3.13
N ASN A 546 8.40 -7.63 -2.33
CA ASN A 546 9.23 -6.51 -2.77
C ASN A 546 10.26 -6.98 -3.81
N ASP A 547 10.96 -8.09 -3.56
CA ASP A 547 11.93 -8.63 -4.51
C ASP A 547 11.24 -8.98 -5.85
N LEU A 548 10.09 -9.66 -5.80
CA LEU A 548 9.35 -10.00 -7.02
C LEU A 548 8.88 -8.76 -7.79
N LYS A 549 8.59 -7.66 -7.10
CA LYS A 549 8.22 -6.39 -7.74
C LYS A 549 9.43 -5.68 -8.34
N ASP A 550 10.61 -5.81 -7.74
CA ASP A 550 11.87 -5.25 -8.24
C ASP A 550 12.17 -5.72 -9.67
N TRP A 551 11.78 -6.96 -10.01
CA TRP A 551 11.91 -7.53 -11.36
C TRP A 551 10.80 -7.14 -12.35
N ARG A 552 9.69 -6.55 -11.89
CA ARG A 552 8.56 -6.13 -12.75
C ARG A 552 8.61 -4.65 -13.16
N GLY A 553 9.49 -3.87 -12.54
CA GLY A 553 9.57 -2.42 -12.71
C GLY A 553 8.48 -1.67 -11.93
N ASP A 554 8.86 -0.60 -11.23
CA ASP A 554 7.94 0.24 -10.46
C ASP A 554 7.88 1.67 -11.02
N LEU A 555 6.68 2.10 -11.44
CA LEU A 555 6.42 3.45 -11.94
C LEU A 555 6.40 4.49 -10.81
N GLU A 556 6.17 4.12 -9.55
CA GLU A 556 5.97 5.09 -8.46
C GLU A 556 7.27 5.70 -7.92
N ASN A 557 8.40 4.98 -7.99
CA ASN A 557 9.67 5.41 -7.39
C ASN A 557 10.81 5.63 -8.39
N ASN A 558 10.54 5.50 -9.70
CA ASN A 558 11.57 5.55 -10.74
C ASN A 558 12.74 4.58 -10.45
N ARG A 559 12.43 3.45 -9.79
CA ARG A 559 13.41 2.43 -9.42
C ARG A 559 13.76 1.61 -10.66
N ARG A 560 15.05 1.39 -10.87
CA ARG A 560 15.55 0.53 -11.95
C ARG A 560 15.11 -0.91 -11.68
N THR A 561 14.80 -1.64 -12.75
CA THR A 561 14.52 -3.08 -12.67
C THR A 561 15.74 -3.82 -12.11
N ALA A 562 15.51 -4.82 -11.26
CA ALA A 562 16.56 -5.64 -10.64
C ALA A 562 17.58 -4.82 -9.81
N ALA A 563 17.13 -3.73 -9.17
CA ALA A 563 17.98 -2.91 -8.31
C ALA A 563 18.60 -3.71 -7.16
N ASP A 564 17.91 -4.73 -6.65
CA ASP A 564 18.42 -5.56 -5.56
C ASP A 564 19.59 -6.44 -6.00
N PHE A 565 19.55 -6.97 -7.23
CA PHE A 565 20.69 -7.68 -7.82
C PHE A 565 21.87 -6.73 -8.05
N LEU A 566 21.60 -5.56 -8.65
CA LEU A 566 22.61 -4.54 -8.93
C LEU A 566 23.28 -4.02 -7.65
N GLY A 567 22.49 -3.84 -6.58
CA GLY A 567 22.94 -3.47 -5.24
C GLY A 567 23.54 -4.62 -4.44
N ARG A 568 23.60 -5.84 -5.01
CA ARG A 568 24.13 -7.05 -4.37
C ARG A 568 23.46 -7.35 -3.02
N ARG A 569 22.14 -7.26 -2.98
CA ARG A 569 21.32 -7.64 -1.82
C ARG A 569 21.10 -9.16 -1.76
N PRO A 570 21.08 -9.77 -0.56
CA PRO A 570 20.89 -11.20 -0.37
C PRO A 570 19.42 -11.59 -0.59
N THR A 571 19.04 -11.87 -1.83
CA THR A 571 17.65 -12.23 -2.12
C THR A 571 17.40 -13.74 -2.02
N VAL A 572 16.17 -14.14 -1.65
CA VAL A 572 15.77 -15.55 -1.71
C VAL A 572 15.85 -16.09 -3.15
N MET A 573 15.60 -15.23 -4.13
CA MET A 573 15.73 -15.55 -5.56
C MET A 573 17.17 -15.90 -5.93
N TRP A 574 18.15 -15.12 -5.45
CA TRP A 574 19.57 -15.44 -5.62
C TRP A 574 19.90 -16.80 -4.99
N ALA A 575 19.44 -17.05 -3.76
CA ALA A 575 19.73 -18.29 -3.06
C ALA A 575 19.17 -19.52 -3.79
N LEU A 576 17.93 -19.43 -4.27
CA LEU A 576 17.30 -20.48 -5.08
C LEU A 576 18.03 -20.70 -6.40
N ALA A 577 18.46 -19.62 -7.08
CA ALA A 577 19.24 -19.73 -8.30
C ALA A 577 20.56 -20.47 -8.06
N MET A 578 21.32 -20.08 -7.02
CA MET A 578 22.60 -20.71 -6.69
C MET A 578 22.48 -22.18 -6.27
N GLU A 579 21.34 -22.60 -5.72
CA GLU A 579 21.07 -23.98 -5.35
C GLU A 579 20.78 -24.87 -6.58
N GLN A 580 20.14 -24.33 -7.61
CA GLN A 580 19.64 -25.09 -8.76
C GLN A 580 20.51 -24.99 -10.02
N LEU A 581 21.30 -23.92 -10.17
CA LEU A 581 22.14 -23.70 -11.34
C LEU A 581 23.28 -24.72 -11.45
N SER A 582 23.69 -25.00 -12.70
CA SER A 582 24.91 -25.74 -12.96
C SER A 582 26.14 -24.98 -12.43
N PRO A 583 27.27 -25.65 -12.08
CA PRO A 583 28.46 -24.95 -11.59
C PRO A 583 28.98 -23.86 -12.54
N ARG A 584 28.79 -24.04 -13.85
CA ARG A 584 29.15 -23.04 -14.87
C ARG A 584 28.24 -21.82 -14.81
N ASP A 585 26.94 -22.03 -14.72
CA ASP A 585 25.95 -20.94 -14.70
C ASP A 585 25.96 -20.19 -13.36
N ALA A 586 26.18 -20.90 -12.25
CA ALA A 586 26.40 -20.29 -10.93
C ALA A 586 27.66 -19.42 -10.92
N GLN A 587 28.76 -19.90 -11.51
CA GLN A 587 29.97 -19.10 -11.68
C GLN A 587 29.72 -17.86 -12.54
N ARG A 588 28.91 -17.99 -13.61
CA ARG A 588 28.52 -16.86 -14.45
C ARG A 588 27.70 -15.83 -13.68
N LEU A 589 26.73 -16.26 -12.87
CA LEU A 589 25.93 -15.38 -12.01
C LEU A 589 26.81 -14.60 -11.01
N LEU A 590 27.81 -15.26 -10.43
CA LEU A 590 28.80 -14.62 -9.56
C LEU A 590 29.63 -13.55 -10.29
N GLU A 591 30.10 -13.84 -11.50
CA GLU A 591 30.83 -12.87 -12.33
C GLU A 591 29.98 -11.63 -12.65
N LEU A 592 28.69 -11.82 -12.98
CA LEU A 592 27.75 -10.71 -13.23
C LEU A 592 27.57 -9.85 -11.96
N SER A 593 27.41 -10.48 -10.79
CA SER A 593 27.32 -9.76 -9.51
C SER A 593 28.60 -8.97 -9.18
N GLN A 594 29.78 -9.51 -9.51
CA GLN A 594 31.06 -8.82 -9.31
C GLN A 594 31.20 -7.61 -10.23
N ARG A 595 30.81 -7.74 -11.51
CA ARG A 595 30.76 -6.63 -12.47
C ARG A 595 29.81 -5.54 -12.01
N ALA A 596 28.65 -5.90 -11.47
CA ALA A 596 27.70 -4.97 -10.88
C ALA A 596 28.31 -4.10 -9.77
N SER A 597 29.24 -4.67 -8.98
CA SER A 597 29.98 -3.94 -7.94
C SER A 597 31.08 -3.02 -8.48
N ALA A 598 31.89 -3.53 -9.42
CA ALA A 598 33.16 -2.91 -9.79
C ALA A 598 32.98 -1.66 -10.65
N GLU A 599 31.92 -1.60 -11.44
CA GLU A 599 31.68 -0.49 -12.36
C GLU A 599 30.85 0.64 -11.73
N GLY A 600 30.49 0.53 -10.44
CA GLY A 600 29.59 1.50 -9.81
C GLY A 600 28.24 1.58 -10.54
N VAL A 601 27.74 0.43 -11.02
CA VAL A 601 26.56 0.33 -11.89
C VAL A 601 25.32 1.02 -11.28
N ALA A 602 25.25 1.05 -9.95
CA ALA A 602 24.19 1.74 -9.21
C ALA A 602 24.13 3.26 -9.47
N THR A 603 25.25 3.93 -9.77
CA THR A 603 25.30 5.41 -9.80
C THR A 603 25.69 6.03 -11.15
N LYS A 604 26.46 5.39 -12.04
CA LYS A 604 26.93 6.03 -13.31
C LYS A 604 27.30 5.09 -14.49
N ILE A 605 26.38 4.29 -15.04
CA ILE A 605 26.61 3.58 -16.31
C ILE A 605 25.52 3.85 -17.35
N ASP A 606 25.92 3.73 -18.61
CA ASP A 606 25.10 3.54 -19.81
C ASP A 606 23.97 2.53 -19.55
N GLN A 607 22.73 3.01 -19.55
CA GLN A 607 21.51 2.24 -19.28
C GLN A 607 21.50 0.90 -20.05
N PHE A 608 22.07 0.89 -21.26
CA PHE A 608 22.17 -0.27 -22.13
C PHE A 608 22.94 -1.46 -21.50
N LEU A 609 24.08 -1.22 -20.85
CA LEU A 609 24.89 -2.29 -20.24
C LEU A 609 24.20 -2.90 -19.01
N ALA A 610 23.47 -2.08 -18.26
CA ALA A 610 22.67 -2.56 -17.14
C ALA A 610 21.52 -3.44 -17.63
N ASP A 611 20.82 -3.03 -18.69
CA ASP A 611 19.70 -3.77 -19.27
C ASP A 611 20.14 -5.13 -19.83
N GLU A 612 21.29 -5.20 -20.53
CA GLU A 612 21.85 -6.48 -21.01
C GLU A 612 22.21 -7.43 -19.86
N MET A 613 22.84 -6.90 -18.80
CA MET A 613 23.19 -7.69 -17.62
C MET A 613 21.95 -8.20 -16.90
N VAL A 614 20.92 -7.36 -16.73
CA VAL A 614 19.67 -7.74 -16.08
C VAL A 614 18.94 -8.83 -16.89
N ALA A 615 18.93 -8.73 -18.22
CA ALA A 615 18.38 -9.77 -19.08
C ALA A 615 19.12 -11.11 -18.92
N GLU A 616 20.45 -11.10 -18.90
CA GLU A 616 21.24 -12.33 -18.71
C GLU A 616 20.99 -12.97 -17.33
N VAL A 617 20.86 -12.18 -16.27
CA VAL A 617 20.51 -12.69 -14.93
C VAL A 617 19.11 -13.26 -14.91
N HIS A 618 18.15 -12.61 -15.58
CA HIS A 618 16.79 -13.10 -15.70
C HIS A 618 16.76 -14.48 -16.36
N ASP A 619 17.49 -14.67 -17.47
CA ASP A 619 17.62 -15.98 -18.15
C ASP A 619 18.23 -17.06 -17.23
N LEU A 620 19.19 -16.68 -16.38
CA LEU A 620 19.78 -17.61 -15.40
C LEU A 620 18.77 -18.00 -14.31
N TYR A 621 17.94 -17.05 -13.87
CA TYR A 621 16.87 -17.32 -12.90
C TYR A 621 15.76 -18.19 -13.49
N GLU A 622 15.38 -17.98 -14.76
CA GLU A 622 14.45 -18.87 -15.46
C GLU A 622 15.01 -20.29 -15.63
N LYS A 623 16.29 -20.42 -15.99
CA LYS A 623 16.96 -21.75 -16.07
C LYS A 623 16.98 -22.48 -14.73
N ALA A 624 16.95 -21.73 -13.63
CA ALA A 624 16.95 -22.24 -12.27
C ALA A 624 15.54 -22.38 -11.67
N ASP A 625 14.48 -22.22 -12.47
CA ASP A 625 13.07 -22.32 -12.03
C ASP A 625 12.76 -21.43 -10.81
N VAL A 626 13.31 -20.21 -10.80
CA VAL A 626 13.12 -19.24 -9.70
C VAL A 626 11.80 -18.48 -9.82
N PHE A 627 11.34 -18.21 -11.05
CA PHE A 627 10.21 -17.34 -11.36
C PHE A 627 8.87 -18.07 -11.52
#